data_AF-A0A9E0S692-F1
#
_entry.id   AF-A0A9E0S692-F1
#
_cell.length_a   1.000
_cell.length_b   1.000
_cell.length_c   1.000
_cell.angle_alpha   90.00
_cell.angle_beta   90.00
_cell.angle_gamma   90.00
#
_symmetry.space_group_name_H-M   'P 1'
#
loop_
_entity.id
_entity.type
_entity.pdbx_description
1 polymer ?
#
loop_
_entity_poly.entity_id
_entity_poly.type
_entity_poly.pdbx_seq_one_letter_code
_entity_poly.pdbx_strand_id
1 'polypeptide(L)' 'MKKYFLIILVIIFCFSCKAQSPIYSIEQYYGIQDNAYYKDTNNILNKFVGTWIYENGDTSLKITLLKAEQAYNGKCY' A
#
# COMPACT_ATOMS: atom_id res chain seq x y z
N MET A 1 -23.03 -35.01 -5.12
CA MET A 1 -23.80 -33.75 -5.15
C MET A 1 -23.64 -32.93 -3.87
N LYS A 2 -23.97 -33.44 -2.68
CA LYS A 2 -23.84 -32.70 -1.40
C LYS A 2 -22.43 -32.17 -1.07
N LYS A 3 -21.36 -32.94 -1.40
CA LYS A 3 -19.96 -32.50 -1.22
C LYS A 3 -19.59 -31.26 -2.05
N TYR A 4 -20.07 -31.17 -3.29
CA TYR A 4 -19.80 -30.03 -4.17
C TYR A 4 -20.54 -28.77 -3.70
N PHE A 5 -21.75 -28.92 -3.17
CA PHE A 5 -22.51 -27.82 -2.58
C PHE A 5 -21.77 -27.17 -1.40
N LEU A 6 -21.22 -28.00 -0.50
CA LEU A 6 -20.45 -27.49 0.64
C LEU A 6 -19.16 -26.77 0.21
N ILE A 7 -18.48 -27.28 -0.81
CA ILE A 7 -17.29 -26.62 -1.38
C ILE A 7 -17.66 -25.25 -1.97
N ILE A 8 -18.76 -25.16 -2.73
CA ILE A 8 -19.24 -23.89 -3.29
C ILE A 8 -19.58 -22.89 -2.18
N LEU A 9 -20.23 -23.34 -1.11
CA LEU A 9 -20.56 -22.50 0.04
C LEU A 9 -19.32 -21.92 0.73
N VAL A 10 -18.28 -22.75 0.93
CA VAL A 10 -17.00 -22.32 1.52
C VAL A 10 -16.30 -21.29 0.64
N ILE A 11 -16.29 -21.51 -0.68
CA ILE A 11 -15.69 -20.57 -1.64
C ILE A 11 -16.38 -19.21 -1.55
N ILE A 12 -17.72 -19.17 -1.54
CA ILE A 12 -18.50 -17.92 -1.43
C ILE A 12 -18.20 -17.19 -0.10
N PHE A 13 -18.05 -17.93 1.00
CA PHE A 13 -17.72 -17.35 2.30
C PHE A 13 -16.32 -16.73 2.33
N CYS A 14 -15.31 -17.38 1.74
CA CYS A 14 -13.95 -16.85 1.67
C CYS A 14 -13.87 -15.49 0.92
N PHE A 15 -14.69 -15.27 -0.11
CA PHE A 15 -14.71 -13.99 -0.83
C PHE A 15 -15.45 -12.86 -0.11
N SER A 16 -16.24 -13.18 0.92
CA SER A 16 -17.02 -12.19 1.67
C SER A 16 -16.23 -11.54 2.82
N CYS A 17 -15.08 -12.11 3.21
CA CYS A 17 -14.24 -11.57 4.27
C CYS A 17 -13.34 -10.44 3.73
N LYS A 18 -13.76 -9.18 3.90
CA LYS A 18 -12.93 -8.00 3.62
C LYS A 18 -12.15 -7.61 4.88
N ALA A 19 -10.90 -8.05 4.98
CA ALA A 19 -10.07 -7.83 6.18
C ALA A 19 -9.49 -6.40 6.31
N GLN A 20 -9.68 -5.52 5.31
CA GLN A 20 -9.12 -4.16 5.30
C GLN A 20 -10.13 -3.18 4.68
N SER A 21 -11.03 -2.61 5.47
CA SER A 21 -12.02 -1.63 5.01
C SER A 21 -12.34 -0.63 6.14
N PRO A 22 -12.38 0.68 5.86
CA PRO A 22 -12.19 1.32 4.55
C PRO A 22 -10.71 1.40 4.12
N ILE A 23 -10.46 1.29 2.81
CA ILE A 23 -9.16 1.59 2.21
C ILE A 23 -9.20 3.04 1.74
N TYR A 24 -8.25 3.86 2.17
CA TYR A 24 -8.08 5.23 1.70
C TYR A 24 -6.80 5.36 0.87
N SER A 25 -6.81 6.28 -0.10
CA SER A 25 -5.56 6.71 -0.74
C SER A 25 -4.70 7.42 0.30
N ILE A 26 -3.38 7.25 0.23
CA ILE A 26 -2.42 8.03 1.03
C ILE A 26 -2.58 9.55 0.81
N GLU A 27 -3.11 9.97 -0.34
CA GLU A 27 -3.42 11.37 -0.66
C GLU A 27 -4.56 11.93 0.19
N GLN A 28 -5.39 11.07 0.78
CA GLN A 28 -6.51 11.44 1.64
C GLN A 28 -6.13 11.45 3.13
N TYR A 29 -4.83 11.38 3.43
CA TYR A 29 -4.34 11.40 4.80
C TYR A 29 -4.47 12.80 5.41
N TYR A 30 -5.55 13.01 6.18
CA TYR A 30 -5.81 14.22 6.96
C TYR A 30 -5.83 13.95 8.48
N GLY A 31 -5.14 12.89 8.90
CA GLY A 31 -5.21 12.32 10.25
C GLY A 31 -5.55 10.84 10.19
N ILE A 32 -5.14 10.08 11.22
CA ILE A 32 -5.42 8.65 11.30
C ILE A 32 -6.92 8.46 11.54
N GLN A 33 -7.61 7.86 10.58
CA GLN A 33 -8.97 7.37 10.81
C GLN A 33 -8.94 5.97 11.42
N ASP A 34 -9.81 5.74 12.39
CA ASP A 34 -9.93 4.44 13.05
C ASP A 34 -10.30 3.34 12.06
N ASN A 35 -9.62 2.20 12.16
CA ASN A 35 -9.80 1.01 11.33
C ASN A 35 -9.59 1.24 9.82
N ALA A 36 -8.93 2.32 9.42
CA ALA A 36 -8.61 2.60 8.04
C ALA A 36 -7.27 2.00 7.62
N TYR A 37 -7.20 1.55 6.37
CA TYR A 37 -5.94 1.17 5.72
C TYR A 37 -5.57 2.18 4.64
N TYR A 38 -4.49 2.93 4.85
CA TYR A 38 -3.99 3.88 3.85
C TYR A 38 -3.06 3.16 2.88
N LYS A 39 -3.35 3.24 1.59
CA LYS A 39 -2.56 2.63 0.53
C LYS A 39 -2.23 3.66 -0.54
N ASP A 40 -1.08 3.52 -1.18
CA ASP A 40 -0.76 4.22 -2.43
C ASP A 40 -1.59 3.63 -3.59
N THR A 41 -2.89 3.91 -3.62
CA THR A 41 -3.82 3.35 -4.62
C THR A 41 -3.60 3.91 -6.02
N ASN A 42 -3.07 5.14 -6.10
CA ASN A 42 -2.85 5.86 -7.35
C ASN A 42 -1.38 5.83 -7.82
N ASN A 43 -0.54 5.02 -7.17
CA ASN A 43 0.87 4.86 -7.51
C ASN A 43 1.66 6.19 -7.52
N ILE A 44 1.28 7.14 -6.67
CA ILE A 44 1.92 8.46 -6.63
C ILE A 44 3.37 8.37 -6.16
N LEU A 45 3.72 7.36 -5.36
CA LEU A 45 5.08 7.18 -4.85
C LEU A 45 6.05 6.70 -5.94
N ASN A 46 5.53 6.08 -7.02
CA ASN A 46 6.35 5.61 -8.13
C ASN A 46 7.11 6.75 -8.82
N LYS A 47 6.62 7.99 -8.70
CA LYS A 47 7.26 9.20 -9.23
C LYS A 47 8.63 9.48 -8.59
N PHE A 48 8.87 8.98 -7.37
CA PHE A 48 10.10 9.22 -6.62
C PHE A 48 11.10 8.07 -6.72
N VAL A 49 10.65 6.88 -7.15
CA VAL A 49 11.49 5.68 -7.20
C VAL A 49 12.58 5.86 -8.25
N GLY A 50 13.83 5.69 -7.85
CA GLY A 50 14.97 5.83 -8.75
C GLY A 50 16.21 6.39 -8.08
N THR A 51 17.24 6.63 -8.88
CA THR A 51 18.47 7.29 -8.44
C THR A 51 18.48 8.72 -8.95
N TRP A 52 18.53 9.67 -8.03
CA TRP A 52 18.59 11.09 -8.26
C TRP A 52 20.04 11.55 -8.10
N ILE A 53 20.54 12.27 -9.10
CA ILE A 53 21.89 12.80 -9.13
C ILE A 53 21.79 14.31 -9.28
N TYR A 54 22.39 15.04 -8.35
CA TYR A 54 22.62 16.48 -8.44
C TYR A 54 24.12 16.72 -8.55
N GLU A 55 24.52 17.58 -9.48
CA GLU A 55 25.91 17.97 -9.72
C GLU A 55 25.98 19.48 -9.94
N ASN A 56 26.94 20.13 -9.29
CA ASN A 56 27.25 21.54 -9.45
C ASN A 56 28.74 21.79 -9.16
N GLY A 57 29.55 21.86 -10.21
CA GLY A 57 31.01 21.90 -10.09
C GLY A 57 31.54 20.67 -9.35
N ASP A 58 32.31 20.89 -8.29
CA ASP A 58 32.86 19.82 -7.44
C ASP A 58 31.87 19.28 -6.39
N THR A 59 30.66 19.84 -6.32
CA THR A 59 29.61 19.38 -5.39
C THR A 59 28.70 18.38 -6.07
N SER A 60 28.51 17.21 -5.45
CA SER A 60 27.56 16.20 -5.93
C SER A 60 26.74 15.59 -4.80
N LEU A 61 25.53 15.15 -5.15
CA LEU A 61 24.62 14.40 -4.27
C LEU A 61 23.97 13.28 -5.07
N LYS A 62 24.08 12.06 -4.58
CA LYS A 62 23.43 10.88 -5.15
C LYS A 62 22.49 10.27 -4.11
N ILE A 63 21.21 10.16 -4.45
CA ILE A 63 20.18 9.57 -3.60
C ILE A 63 19.46 8.48 -4.38
N THR A 64 19.33 7.29 -3.80
CA THR A 64 18.48 6.23 -4.35
C THR A 64 17.25 6.09 -3.45
N LEU A 65 16.07 6.32 -4.02
CA LEU A 65 14.79 6.17 -3.34
C LEU A 65 14.13 4.87 -3.82
N LEU A 66 13.74 4.04 -2.85
CA LEU A 66 13.04 2.78 -3.07
C LEU A 66 11.64 2.88 -2.45
N LYS A 67 10.65 2.27 -3.10
CA LYS A 67 9.32 2.10 -2.53
C LYS A 67 9.29 0.78 -1.75
N ALA A 68 8.95 0.88 -0.47
CA ALA A 68 8.66 -0.28 0.37
C ALA A 68 7.15 -0.48 0.45
N GLU A 69 6.68 -1.72 0.28
CA GLU A 69 5.28 -2.07 0.47
C GLU A 69 5.07 -2.50 1.92
N GLN A 70 3.97 -2.03 2.54
CA GLN A 70 3.56 -2.39 3.92
C GLN A 70 4.65 -2.13 4.97
N ALA A 71 5.37 -1.01 4.83
CA ALA A 71 6.45 -0.64 5.73
C ALA A 71 5.91 0.13 6.94
N TYR A 72 6.12 -0.41 8.14
CA TYR A 72 5.73 0.26 9.38
C TYR A 72 6.57 1.52 9.63
N ASN A 73 5.90 2.68 9.72
CA ASN A 73 6.55 3.99 9.89
C ASN A 73 6.67 4.46 11.36
N GLY A 74 6.45 3.56 12.33
CA GLY A 74 6.41 3.89 13.75
C GLY A 74 5.02 4.32 14.26
N LYS A 75 4.02 4.45 13.37
CA LYS A 75 2.63 4.73 13.73
C LYS A 75 1.66 3.79 13.03
N CYS A 76 1.84 3.56 11.73
CA CYS A 76 1.01 2.70 10.91
C CYS A 76 1.87 1.88 9.93
N TYR A 77 1.28 0.80 9.39
CA TYR A 77 1.81 0.06 8.25
C TYR A 77 1.59 0.80 6.93
#